data_AF-I9C9N3-F1
#
_entry.id   AF-I9C9N3-F1
#
_cell.length_a   1.000
_cell.length_b   1.000
_cell.length_c   1.000
_cell.angle_alpha   90.00
_cell.angle_beta   90.00
_cell.angle_gamma   90.00
#
_symmetry.space_group_name_H-M   'P 1'
#
loop_
_entity.id
_entity.type
_entity.pdbx_description
1 polymer ?
#
loop_
_entity_poly.entity_id
_entity_poly.type
_entity_poly.pdbx_seq_one_letter_code
_entity_poly.pdbx_strand_id
1 'polypeptide(L)'
;MRIAITLVFCAAALNGCTVIPPAEYARPAPPTPQPPTPQVPPPPPPRDYSPAPQQELPPPSDEAPLAYAALGQTVRVDGPNVTPLKVLEDSRCAMNARCVWAGQVRLSLRVGQEMMEITSGRPIRVADGTLELVQVRPDKMAGGDNHGAIPLDAYRFGFRFRGGY
;
A
#
# COMPACT_ATOMS: atom_id res chain seq x y z
N MET A 1 -23.75 -33.31 50.30
CA MET A 1 -22.46 -33.91 49.90
C MET A 1 -21.56 -32.78 49.43
N ARG A 2 -20.64 -32.32 50.28
CA ARG A 2 -19.76 -31.15 50.05
C ARG A 2 -18.37 -31.68 49.71
N ILE A 3 -17.89 -31.42 48.49
CA ILE A 3 -16.54 -31.82 48.06
C ILE A 3 -15.64 -30.59 48.20
N ALA A 4 -14.74 -30.64 49.17
CA ALA A 4 -13.69 -29.66 49.38
C ALA A 4 -12.52 -29.97 48.44
N ILE A 5 -12.16 -29.02 47.57
CA ILE A 5 -10.99 -29.11 46.70
C ILE A 5 -9.84 -28.36 47.39
N THR A 6 -8.87 -29.13 47.89
CA THR A 6 -7.65 -28.61 48.51
C THR A 6 -6.63 -28.31 47.41
N LEU A 7 -6.31 -27.03 47.20
CA LEU A 7 -5.22 -26.58 46.32
C LEU A 7 -3.89 -26.65 47.07
N VAL A 8 -3.00 -27.53 46.63
CA VAL A 8 -1.61 -27.61 47.09
C VAL A 8 -0.75 -26.70 46.21
N PHE A 9 -0.20 -25.64 46.78
CA PHE A 9 0.80 -24.78 46.15
C PHE A 9 2.20 -25.35 46.38
N CYS A 10 2.85 -25.84 45.32
CA CYS A 10 4.28 -26.14 45.31
C CYS A 10 5.08 -24.87 44.99
N ALA A 11 5.79 -24.34 45.99
CA ALA A 11 6.80 -23.30 45.80
C ALA A 11 8.13 -23.95 45.41
N ALA A 12 8.59 -23.73 44.17
CA ALA A 12 9.93 -24.10 43.73
C ALA A 12 10.90 -22.95 44.01
N ALA A 13 11.87 -23.18 44.90
CA ALA A 13 12.95 -22.26 45.18
C ALA A 13 14.04 -22.39 44.09
N LEU A 14 14.26 -21.33 43.31
CA LEU A 14 15.39 -21.21 42.38
C LEU A 14 16.56 -20.54 43.12
N ASN A 15 17.61 -21.31 43.41
CA ASN A 15 18.89 -20.81 43.88
C ASN A 15 19.76 -20.35 42.70
N GLY A 16 20.36 -19.16 42.82
CA GLY A 16 21.68 -18.85 42.25
C GLY A 16 21.72 -18.17 40.88
N CYS A 17 21.55 -16.85 40.85
CA CYS A 17 22.16 -16.01 39.81
C CYS A 17 23.13 -15.03 40.49
N THR A 18 24.44 -15.28 40.35
CA THR A 18 25.47 -14.30 40.71
C THR A 18 25.37 -13.12 39.74
N VAL A 19 25.08 -11.93 40.28
CA VAL A 19 25.07 -10.67 39.55
C VAL A 19 26.51 -10.24 39.28
N ILE A 20 26.87 -10.11 38.00
CA ILE A 20 28.14 -9.51 37.58
C ILE A 20 28.01 -7.98 37.77
N PRO A 21 28.86 -7.31 38.57
CA PRO A 21 28.81 -5.86 38.67
C PRO A 21 29.17 -5.22 37.31
N PRO A 22 28.51 -4.14 36.91
CA PRO A 22 28.87 -3.45 35.67
C PRO A 22 30.30 -2.92 35.78
N ALA A 23 31.10 -3.15 34.73
CA ALA A 23 32.40 -2.50 34.60
C ALA A 23 32.17 -0.99 34.49
N GLU A 24 32.77 -0.23 35.41
CA GLU A 24 32.76 1.23 35.42
C GLU A 24 33.55 1.73 34.19
N TYR A 25 32.89 1.85 33.04
CA TYR A 25 33.47 2.56 31.90
C TYR A 25 33.57 4.04 32.27
N ALA A 26 34.78 4.49 32.57
CA ALA A 26 35.08 5.91 32.76
C ALA A 26 34.56 6.70 31.55
N ARG A 27 33.53 7.52 31.78
CA ARG A 27 32.97 8.38 30.72
C ARG A 27 34.06 9.36 30.28
N PRO A 28 34.33 9.50 28.97
CA PRO A 28 35.19 10.55 28.47
C PRO A 28 34.68 11.91 28.96
N ALA A 29 35.59 12.80 29.34
CA ALA A 29 35.23 14.17 29.72
C ALA A 29 34.44 14.83 28.57
N PRO A 30 33.40 15.64 28.87
CA PRO A 30 32.67 16.34 27.84
C PRO A 30 33.62 17.27 27.06
N PRO A 31 33.50 17.35 25.73
CA PRO A 31 34.30 18.28 24.95
C PRO A 31 34.01 19.72 25.41
N THR A 32 35.06 20.52 25.52
CA THR A 32 34.95 21.94 25.89
C THR A 32 34.05 22.65 24.88
N PRO A 33 33.09 23.50 25.31
CA PRO A 33 32.28 24.29 24.40
C PRO A 33 33.18 25.15 23.51
N GLN A 34 33.20 24.87 22.21
CA GLN A 34 33.83 25.76 21.24
C GLN A 34 32.93 26.99 21.05
N PRO A 35 33.48 28.22 20.98
CA PRO A 35 32.68 29.38 20.62
C PRO A 35 32.07 29.15 19.23
N PRO A 36 30.79 29.53 19.02
CA PRO A 36 30.16 29.37 17.73
C PRO A 36 30.96 30.15 16.68
N THR A 37 31.44 29.47 15.65
CA THR A 37 32.01 30.12 14.48
C THR A 37 30.96 31.05 13.88
N PRO A 38 31.29 32.30 13.52
CA PRO A 38 30.38 33.16 12.78
C PRO A 38 29.98 32.45 11.47
N GLN A 39 28.73 31.97 11.40
CA GLN A 39 28.18 31.41 10.18
C GLN A 39 27.93 32.59 9.24
N VAL A 40 28.80 32.79 8.26
CA VAL A 40 28.52 33.70 7.15
C VAL A 40 27.35 33.07 6.38
N PRO A 41 26.19 33.73 6.29
CA PRO A 41 25.09 33.20 5.50
C PRO A 41 25.58 33.03 4.06
N PRO A 42 25.20 31.93 3.38
CA PRO A 42 25.52 31.78 1.97
C PRO A 42 25.01 33.02 1.22
N PRO A 43 25.77 33.54 0.23
CA PRO A 43 25.31 34.66 -0.57
C PRO A 43 23.97 34.31 -1.22
N PRO A 44 23.04 35.28 -1.34
CA PRO A 44 21.79 35.03 -2.03
C PRO A 44 22.07 34.59 -3.47
N PRO A 45 21.26 33.67 -4.04
CA PRO A 45 21.42 33.30 -5.43
C PRO A 45 21.30 34.55 -6.33
N PRO A 46 21.98 34.59 -7.49
CA PRO A 46 21.79 35.65 -8.47
C PRO A 46 20.31 35.80 -8.82
N ARG A 47 19.84 37.03 -9.04
CA ARG A 47 18.42 37.31 -9.35
C ARG A 47 17.93 36.64 -10.64
N ASP A 48 18.86 36.22 -11.49
CA ASP A 48 18.59 35.53 -12.76
C ASP A 48 18.72 34.00 -12.63
N TYR A 49 18.86 33.47 -11.42
CA TYR A 49 18.78 32.04 -11.16
C TYR A 49 17.33 31.57 -11.34
N SER A 50 17.01 31.18 -12.56
CA SER A 50 15.89 30.26 -12.81
C SER A 50 16.45 28.85 -12.72
N PRO A 51 16.13 28.03 -11.70
CA PRO A 51 16.45 26.62 -11.77
C PRO A 51 15.82 26.08 -13.06
N ALA A 52 16.63 25.46 -13.92
CA ALA A 52 16.10 24.78 -15.09
C ALA A 52 14.96 23.85 -14.62
N PRO A 53 13.83 23.75 -15.35
CA PRO A 53 12.83 22.74 -15.05
C PRO A 53 13.57 21.40 -15.00
N GLN A 54 13.68 20.81 -13.81
CA GLN A 54 14.16 19.45 -13.68
C GLN A 54 13.11 18.61 -14.37
N GLN A 55 13.36 18.28 -15.64
CA GLN A 55 12.69 17.16 -16.29
C GLN A 55 13.18 15.92 -15.54
N GLU A 56 12.58 15.67 -14.37
CA GLU A 56 12.66 14.39 -13.72
C GLU A 56 12.04 13.42 -14.72
N LEU A 57 12.89 12.75 -15.52
CA LEU A 57 12.41 11.63 -16.31
C LEU A 57 11.69 10.71 -15.34
N PRO A 58 10.42 10.33 -15.60
CA PRO A 58 9.79 9.30 -14.80
C PRO A 58 10.77 8.11 -14.75
N PRO A 59 11.02 7.52 -13.58
CA PRO A 59 11.91 6.37 -13.48
C PRO A 59 11.46 5.34 -14.53
N PRO A 60 12.38 4.63 -15.21
CA PRO A 60 12.00 3.60 -16.15
C PRO A 60 11.07 2.64 -15.41
N SER A 61 9.79 2.66 -15.77
CA SER A 61 8.82 1.77 -15.19
C SER A 61 9.05 0.42 -15.84
N ASP A 62 9.81 -0.46 -15.16
CA ASP A 62 9.90 -1.89 -15.48
C ASP A 62 8.52 -2.60 -15.31
N GLU A 63 7.46 -1.84 -15.02
CA GLU A 63 6.11 -2.33 -14.88
C GLU A 63 5.41 -2.34 -16.25
N ALA A 64 4.89 -3.51 -16.62
CA ALA A 64 4.03 -3.66 -17.80
C ALA A 64 2.88 -2.64 -17.80
N PRO A 65 2.56 -2.04 -18.96
CA PRO A 65 1.54 -1.01 -19.06
C PRO A 65 0.16 -1.54 -18.64
N LEU A 66 -0.68 -0.65 -18.09
CA LEU A 66 -2.04 -1.03 -17.74
C LEU A 66 -2.94 -1.08 -18.97
N ALA A 67 -3.70 -2.17 -19.09
CA ALA A 67 -4.76 -2.30 -20.08
C ALA A 67 -6.11 -1.91 -19.46
N TYR A 68 -6.81 -0.95 -20.06
CA TYR A 68 -8.07 -0.44 -19.53
C TYR A 68 -9.30 -1.07 -20.21
N ALA A 69 -10.30 -1.40 -19.42
CA ALA A 69 -11.60 -1.84 -19.91
C ALA A 69 -12.76 -1.14 -19.19
N ALA A 70 -13.81 -0.80 -19.94
CA ALA A 70 -15.12 -0.50 -19.38
C ALA A 70 -15.82 -1.78 -18.88
N LEU A 71 -16.90 -1.61 -18.12
CA LEU A 71 -17.76 -2.75 -17.75
C LEU A 71 -18.35 -3.39 -19.02
N GLY A 72 -18.25 -4.71 -19.14
CA GLY A 72 -18.66 -5.49 -20.30
C GLY A 72 -17.67 -5.50 -21.48
N GLN A 73 -16.63 -4.66 -21.45
CA GLN A 73 -15.65 -4.57 -22.53
C GLN A 73 -14.53 -5.60 -22.36
N THR A 74 -14.21 -6.34 -23.41
CA THR A 74 -13.04 -7.24 -23.42
C THR A 74 -11.77 -6.47 -23.76
N VAL A 75 -10.67 -6.77 -23.06
CA VAL A 75 -9.33 -6.24 -23.34
C VAL A 75 -8.29 -7.36 -23.23
N ARG A 76 -7.22 -7.29 -24.03
CA ARG A 76 -6.06 -8.18 -23.93
C ARG A 76 -5.03 -7.55 -22.99
N VAL A 77 -4.58 -8.29 -21.99
CA VAL A 77 -3.62 -7.81 -20.97
C VAL A 77 -2.36 -8.68 -21.05
N ASP A 78 -1.47 -8.40 -22.01
CA ASP A 78 -0.21 -9.13 -22.24
C ASP A 78 -0.32 -10.67 -22.31
N GLY A 79 -1.51 -11.20 -22.66
CA GLY A 79 -1.74 -12.65 -22.73
C GLY A 79 -3.22 -13.00 -22.60
N PRO A 80 -3.82 -12.94 -21.40
CA PRO A 80 -5.24 -13.23 -21.21
C PRO A 80 -6.18 -12.18 -21.82
N ASN A 81 -7.33 -12.64 -22.32
CA ASN A 81 -8.49 -11.79 -22.60
C ASN A 81 -9.29 -11.60 -21.31
N VAL A 82 -9.44 -10.38 -20.84
CA VAL A 82 -10.15 -10.03 -19.60
C VAL A 82 -11.40 -9.23 -19.94
N THR A 83 -12.54 -9.61 -19.36
CA THR A 83 -13.80 -8.86 -19.46
C THR A 83 -14.36 -8.62 -18.07
N PRO A 84 -14.39 -7.37 -17.57
CA PRO A 84 -15.08 -7.03 -16.32
C PRO A 84 -16.59 -7.14 -16.56
N LEU A 85 -17.32 -7.87 -15.71
CA LEU A 85 -18.75 -8.12 -15.92
C LEU A 85 -19.61 -7.39 -14.90
N LYS A 86 -19.17 -7.34 -13.65
CA LYS A 86 -19.94 -6.72 -12.57
C LYS A 86 -19.03 -6.15 -11.48
N VAL A 87 -19.40 -4.99 -10.97
CA VAL A 87 -18.85 -4.47 -9.70
C VAL A 87 -19.60 -5.14 -8.55
N LEU A 88 -18.87 -5.94 -7.76
CA LEU A 88 -19.41 -6.63 -6.59
C LEU A 88 -19.33 -5.74 -5.35
N GLU A 89 -18.26 -4.94 -5.24
CA GLU A 89 -18.04 -4.01 -4.14
C GLU A 89 -17.21 -2.82 -4.64
N ASP A 90 -17.57 -1.60 -4.23
CA ASP A 90 -16.72 -0.40 -4.35
C ASP A 90 -16.73 0.36 -3.01
N SER A 91 -15.88 -0.10 -2.09
CA SER A 91 -15.68 0.46 -0.76
C SER A 91 -14.47 1.39 -0.70
N ARG A 92 -13.93 1.82 -1.85
CA ARG A 92 -12.78 2.74 -1.92
C ARG A 92 -12.97 3.94 -1.02
N CYS A 93 -11.89 4.37 -0.37
CA CYS A 93 -11.92 5.63 0.36
C CYS A 93 -12.15 6.78 -0.63
N ALA A 94 -13.17 7.59 -0.37
CA ALA A 94 -13.41 8.76 -1.21
C ALA A 94 -12.26 9.77 -1.06
N MET A 95 -11.87 10.41 -2.16
CA MET A 95 -10.70 11.31 -2.17
C MET A 95 -10.87 12.55 -1.28
N ASN A 96 -12.12 12.91 -0.97
CA ASN A 96 -12.49 14.00 -0.05
C ASN A 96 -12.90 13.52 1.35
N ALA A 97 -12.62 12.26 1.72
CA ALA A 97 -12.96 11.70 3.02
C ALA A 97 -11.71 11.31 3.84
N ARG A 98 -11.90 11.14 5.16
CA ARG A 98 -10.90 10.56 6.06
C ARG A 98 -11.36 9.17 6.47
N CYS A 99 -10.83 8.15 5.80
CA CYS A 99 -11.19 6.76 6.10
C CYS A 99 -10.25 6.16 7.14
N VAL A 100 -10.81 5.39 8.07
CA VAL A 100 -10.04 4.60 9.04
C VAL A 100 -9.52 3.29 8.41
N TRP A 101 -10.10 2.86 7.28
CA TRP A 101 -9.81 1.62 6.57
C TRP A 101 -9.55 1.93 5.09
N ALA A 102 -8.68 1.18 4.42
CA ALA A 102 -8.21 1.50 3.06
C ALA A 102 -9.29 1.34 1.96
N GLY A 103 -10.35 0.57 2.19
CA GLY A 103 -11.37 0.24 1.18
C GLY A 103 -10.83 -0.65 0.07
N GLN A 104 -11.71 -1.16 -0.80
CA GLN A 104 -11.33 -2.01 -1.94
C GLN A 104 -12.38 -1.97 -3.05
N VAL A 105 -12.01 -2.48 -4.22
CA VAL A 105 -12.95 -2.82 -5.29
C VAL A 105 -12.90 -4.32 -5.53
N ARG A 106 -14.07 -4.94 -5.63
CA ARG A 106 -14.22 -6.35 -6.03
C ARG A 106 -15.02 -6.43 -7.31
N LEU A 107 -14.50 -7.16 -8.29
CA LEU A 107 -15.16 -7.36 -9.58
C LEU A 107 -15.40 -8.84 -9.83
N SER A 108 -16.51 -9.14 -10.48
CA SER A 108 -16.67 -10.39 -11.23
C SER A 108 -16.20 -10.14 -12.66
N LEU A 109 -15.36 -11.02 -13.16
CA LEU A 109 -14.75 -10.92 -14.48
C LEU A 109 -14.69 -12.28 -15.16
N ARG A 110 -14.58 -12.23 -16.48
CA ARG A 110 -14.32 -13.39 -17.34
C ARG A 110 -12.91 -13.30 -17.88
N VAL A 111 -12.08 -14.30 -17.62
CA VAL A 111 -10.75 -14.46 -18.24
C VAL A 111 -10.79 -15.63 -19.20
N GLY A 112 -10.65 -15.35 -20.50
CA GLY A 112 -10.87 -16.35 -21.53
C GLY A 112 -12.30 -16.91 -21.43
N GLN A 113 -12.45 -18.13 -20.89
CA GLN A 113 -13.73 -18.82 -20.69
C GLN A 113 -14.12 -18.98 -19.22
N GLU A 114 -13.24 -18.62 -18.29
CA GLU A 114 -13.47 -18.82 -16.86
C GLU A 114 -14.03 -17.55 -16.20
N MET A 115 -14.96 -17.73 -15.27
CA MET A 115 -15.52 -16.68 -14.44
C MET A 115 -14.81 -16.66 -13.09
N MET A 116 -14.34 -15.50 -12.66
CA MET A 116 -13.60 -15.35 -11.40
C MET A 116 -13.86 -13.99 -10.74
N GLU A 117 -13.45 -13.87 -9.48
CA GLU A 117 -13.47 -12.60 -8.76
C GLU A 117 -12.04 -12.07 -8.59
N ILE A 118 -11.88 -10.74 -8.69
CA ILE A 118 -10.63 -10.06 -8.36
C ILE A 118 -10.89 -8.94 -7.38
N THR A 119 -9.92 -8.69 -6.50
CA THR A 119 -9.92 -7.55 -5.58
C THR A 119 -8.78 -6.61 -5.94
N SER A 120 -9.02 -5.29 -5.92
CA SER A 120 -8.00 -4.28 -6.18
C SER A 120 -6.77 -4.47 -5.28
N GLY A 121 -5.57 -4.46 -5.88
CA GLY A 121 -4.30 -4.66 -5.17
C GLY A 121 -4.05 -6.10 -4.67
N ARG A 122 -4.89 -7.07 -5.05
CA ARG A 122 -4.67 -8.50 -4.75
C ARG A 122 -4.54 -9.28 -6.06
N PRO A 123 -3.30 -9.59 -6.49
CA PRO A 123 -3.08 -10.40 -7.70
C PRO A 123 -3.68 -11.80 -7.56
N ILE A 124 -4.28 -12.30 -8.65
CA ILE A 124 -4.80 -13.67 -8.76
C ILE A 124 -3.99 -14.45 -9.79
N ARG A 125 -3.86 -15.77 -9.60
CA ARG A 125 -3.17 -16.63 -10.56
C ARG A 125 -4.07 -16.83 -11.79
N VAL A 126 -3.51 -16.61 -12.98
CA VAL A 126 -4.18 -16.83 -14.26
C VAL A 126 -3.18 -17.50 -15.18
N ALA A 127 -3.47 -18.73 -15.61
CA ALA A 127 -2.55 -19.55 -16.39
C ALA A 127 -1.15 -19.62 -15.74
N ASP A 128 -0.13 -19.12 -16.44
CA ASP A 128 1.27 -19.10 -16.05
C ASP A 128 1.72 -17.76 -15.41
N GLY A 129 0.81 -16.79 -15.27
CA GLY A 129 1.07 -15.49 -14.70
C GLY A 129 0.14 -15.08 -13.57
N THR A 130 0.17 -13.79 -13.24
CA THR A 130 -0.69 -13.17 -12.25
C THR A 130 -1.42 -11.99 -12.88
N LEU A 131 -2.73 -11.92 -12.68
CA LEU A 131 -3.58 -10.82 -13.10
C LEU A 131 -3.89 -9.94 -11.89
N GLU A 132 -3.75 -8.64 -12.03
CA GLU A 132 -3.99 -7.66 -10.97
C GLU A 132 -4.91 -6.54 -11.45
N LEU A 133 -5.87 -6.16 -10.61
CA LEU A 133 -6.64 -4.93 -10.77
C LEU A 133 -5.87 -3.80 -10.07
N VAL A 134 -5.17 -3.00 -10.87
CA VAL A 134 -4.24 -1.96 -10.39
C VAL A 134 -4.95 -0.62 -10.22
N GLN A 135 -5.83 -0.26 -11.15
CA GLN A 135 -6.51 1.03 -11.13
C GLN A 135 -8.01 0.88 -11.36
N VAL A 136 -8.79 1.73 -10.69
CA VAL A 136 -10.23 1.89 -10.94
C VAL A 136 -10.52 3.37 -11.06
N ARG A 137 -11.08 3.79 -12.20
CA ARG A 137 -11.51 5.16 -12.47
C ARG A 137 -13.04 5.20 -12.63
N PRO A 138 -13.68 6.33 -12.33
CA PRO A 138 -13.11 7.53 -11.70
C PRO A 138 -12.76 7.30 -10.22
N ASP A 139 -12.02 8.24 -9.62
CA ASP A 139 -11.81 8.27 -8.17
C ASP A 139 -13.14 8.53 -7.47
N LYS A 140 -13.34 7.92 -6.31
CA LYS A 140 -14.61 8.01 -5.58
C LYS A 140 -14.70 9.34 -4.83
N MET A 141 -15.88 9.95 -4.83
CA MET A 141 -16.20 11.19 -4.14
C MET A 141 -17.38 11.02 -3.18
N ALA A 142 -17.27 11.57 -1.98
CA ALA A 142 -18.36 11.60 -1.01
C ALA A 142 -19.25 12.83 -1.25
N GLY A 143 -20.56 12.68 -1.01
CA GLY A 143 -21.52 13.80 -1.00
C GLY A 143 -21.91 14.37 -2.37
N GLY A 144 -21.49 13.75 -3.47
CA GLY A 144 -21.96 14.11 -4.81
C GLY A 144 -23.38 13.63 -5.10
N ASP A 145 -23.86 13.92 -6.32
CA ASP A 145 -25.14 13.41 -6.82
C ASP A 145 -25.22 11.88 -6.65
N ASN A 146 -26.45 11.37 -6.48
CA ASN A 146 -26.71 9.94 -6.21
C ASN A 146 -25.91 9.40 -5.00
N HIS A 147 -25.68 10.23 -3.98
CA HIS A 147 -24.92 9.88 -2.77
C HIS A 147 -23.47 9.44 -3.04
N GLY A 148 -22.85 9.96 -4.10
CA GLY A 148 -21.49 9.58 -4.50
C GLY A 148 -21.40 8.21 -5.18
N ALA A 149 -22.53 7.65 -5.63
CA ALA A 149 -22.54 6.47 -6.48
C ALA A 149 -22.02 6.81 -7.89
N ILE A 150 -21.16 5.93 -8.42
CA ILE A 150 -20.58 6.08 -9.77
C ILE A 150 -21.48 5.33 -10.76
N PRO A 151 -21.91 5.96 -11.88
CA PRO A 151 -22.62 5.27 -12.97
C PRO A 151 -21.81 4.10 -13.53
N LEU A 152 -22.48 2.99 -13.86
CA LEU A 152 -21.80 1.76 -14.29
C LEU A 152 -20.97 1.92 -15.57
N ASP A 153 -21.41 2.77 -16.50
CA ASP A 153 -20.78 3.08 -17.78
C ASP A 153 -19.56 4.02 -17.64
N ALA A 154 -19.45 4.75 -16.53
CA ALA A 154 -18.32 5.63 -16.24
C ALA A 154 -17.07 4.86 -15.78
N TYR A 155 -17.21 3.62 -15.34
CA TYR A 155 -16.09 2.85 -14.81
C TYR A 155 -15.04 2.52 -15.88
N ARG A 156 -13.76 2.66 -15.52
CA ARG A 156 -12.62 2.11 -16.26
C ARG A 156 -11.71 1.35 -15.31
N PHE A 157 -11.41 0.10 -15.65
CA PHE A 157 -10.62 -0.82 -14.84
C PHE A 157 -9.28 -1.04 -15.53
N GLY A 158 -8.19 -0.68 -14.85
CA GLY A 158 -6.82 -0.88 -15.32
C GLY A 158 -6.25 -2.19 -14.78
N PHE A 159 -6.00 -3.13 -15.69
CA PHE A 159 -5.45 -4.45 -15.38
C PHE A 159 -3.98 -4.53 -15.76
N ARG A 160 -3.25 -5.37 -15.03
CA ARG A 160 -1.88 -5.75 -15.34
C ARG A 160 -1.73 -7.26 -15.26
N PHE A 161 -1.00 -7.83 -16.21
CA PHE A 161 -0.60 -9.23 -16.18
C PHE A 161 0.92 -9.32 -16.03
N ARG A 162 1.38 -10.24 -15.18
CA ARG A 162 2.81 -10.55 -14.99
C ARG A 162 3.02 -12.05 -15.11
N GLY A 163 3.70 -12.50 -16.16
CA GLY A 163 3.92 -13.91 -16.54
C GLY A 163 4.01 -14.04 -18.07
N GLY A 164 4.15 -15.25 -18.62
CA GLY A 164 4.20 -15.47 -20.07
C GLY A 164 5.57 -15.78 -20.68
N TYR A 165 6.58 -16.17 -19.89
CA TYR A 165 7.94 -16.48 -20.37
C TYR A 165 8.17 -17.96 -20.57
#